data_AF-A0A925VC70-F1
#
_entry.id   AF-A0A925VC70-F1
#
_cell.length_a   1.000
_cell.length_b   1.000
_cell.length_c   1.000
_cell.angle_alpha   90.00
_cell.angle_beta   90.00
_cell.angle_gamma   90.00
#
_symmetry.space_group_name_H-M   'P 1'
#
loop_
_entity.id
_entity.type
_entity.pdbx_description
1 polymer ?
#
loop_
_entity_poly.entity_id
_entity_poly.type
_entity_poly.pdbx_seq_one_letter_code
_entity_poly.pdbx_strand_id
1 'polypeptide(L)'
;ANYVVVDDPLPAGFEGQNPKFVTSVQATGESGRGGPTPYGGGSPGYYGGYGDGWWWGWWYTFSHTDLRDDRMLLFADQLPAGVYTYSYTARATTIGKFLLPPVKAEEMYEPERFGHGSSSRVTVIE
;
A
#
# COMPACT_ATOMS: atom_id res chain seq x y z
N ALA A 1 6.11 2.70 -16.62
CA ALA A 1 7.20 3.17 -15.75
C ALA A 1 8.13 2.00 -15.45
N ASN A 2 9.44 2.26 -15.38
CA ASN A 2 10.44 1.23 -15.04
C ASN A 2 11.08 1.58 -13.70
N TYR A 3 11.31 0.58 -12.85
CA TYR A 3 11.91 0.72 -11.52
C TYR A 3 11.25 1.82 -10.69
N VAL A 4 9.99 1.60 -10.33
CA VAL A 4 9.21 2.53 -9.51
C VAL A 4 9.39 2.19 -8.04
N VAL A 5 9.59 3.22 -7.22
CA VAL A 5 9.44 3.12 -5.76
C VAL A 5 8.23 3.94 -5.33
N VAL A 6 7.42 3.35 -4.44
CA VAL A 6 6.37 4.03 -3.69
C VAL A 6 6.80 4.11 -2.24
N ASP A 7 6.95 5.33 -1.73
CA ASP A 7 7.23 5.64 -0.33
C ASP A 7 5.95 6.17 0.33
N ASP A 8 5.43 5.42 1.30
CA ASP A 8 4.27 5.79 2.10
C ASP A 8 4.68 5.92 3.58
N PRO A 9 4.96 7.15 4.06
CA PRO A 9 5.33 7.38 5.45
C PRO A 9 4.15 7.21 6.41
N LEU A 10 4.37 6.48 7.50
CA LEU A 10 3.41 6.30 8.56
C LEU A 10 3.37 7.51 9.50
N PRO A 11 2.17 7.95 9.94
CA PRO A 11 2.08 8.90 11.05
C PRO A 11 2.67 8.29 12.33
N ALA A 12 3.36 9.10 13.15
CA ALA A 12 4.07 8.61 14.34
C ALA A 12 3.23 7.84 15.38
N GLY A 13 1.90 7.97 15.36
CA GLY A 13 0.99 7.20 16.22
C GLY A 13 0.57 5.83 15.67
N PHE A 14 1.10 5.44 14.51
CA PHE A 14 0.77 4.21 13.79
C PHE A 14 2.00 3.33 13.62
N GLU A 15 1.81 2.02 13.70
CA GLU A 15 2.85 1.01 13.50
C GLU A 15 2.42 0.03 12.41
N GLY A 16 3.28 -0.21 11.43
CA GLY A 16 3.05 -1.21 10.39
C GLY A 16 3.00 -2.63 10.94
N GLN A 17 2.01 -3.43 10.53
CA GLN A 17 1.92 -4.84 10.90
C GLN A 17 2.55 -5.71 9.83
N ASN A 18 3.61 -6.44 10.17
CA ASN A 18 4.34 -7.27 9.22
C ASN A 18 3.65 -8.64 9.03
N PRO A 19 3.06 -8.92 7.85
CA PRO A 19 2.34 -10.17 7.61
C PRO A 19 3.25 -11.40 7.52
N LYS A 20 4.58 -11.21 7.41
CA LYS A 20 5.56 -12.32 7.39
C LYS A 20 5.62 -13.04 8.74
N PHE A 21 5.17 -12.41 9.83
CA PHE A 21 5.10 -13.05 11.14
C PHE A 21 3.78 -13.79 11.31
N VAL A 22 3.87 -15.10 11.53
CA VAL A 22 2.74 -16.01 11.71
C VAL A 22 1.81 -15.61 12.87
N THR A 23 2.35 -14.90 13.87
CA THR A 23 1.62 -14.46 15.07
C THR A 23 1.07 -13.03 14.98
N SER A 24 1.30 -12.33 13.87
CA SER A 24 0.76 -10.98 13.66
C SER A 24 -0.71 -11.02 13.25
N VAL A 25 -1.40 -9.88 13.39
CA VAL A 25 -2.74 -9.72 12.81
C VAL A 25 -2.61 -9.87 11.30
N GLN A 26 -3.08 -10.99 10.77
CA GLN A 26 -3.24 -11.17 9.34
C GLN A 26 -4.42 -10.30 8.90
N ALA A 27 -4.16 -9.38 7.98
CA ALA A 27 -5.23 -8.64 7.32
C ALA A 27 -6.25 -9.64 6.75
N THR A 28 -7.54 -9.44 7.00
CA THR A 28 -8.62 -10.30 6.47
C THR A 28 -8.81 -10.16 4.95
N GLY A 29 -7.87 -9.52 4.26
CA GLY A 29 -7.81 -9.34 2.81
C GLY A 29 -6.37 -9.47 2.31
N GLU A 30 -6.20 -9.67 1.00
CA GLU A 30 -4.92 -9.90 0.32
C GLU A 30 -3.90 -8.79 0.61
N SER A 31 -3.13 -8.95 1.68
CA SER A 31 -1.97 -8.12 1.95
C SER A 31 -0.91 -8.48 0.91
N GLY A 32 -0.44 -7.49 0.15
CA GLY A 32 0.70 -7.67 -0.75
C GLY A 32 0.39 -7.97 -2.22
N ARG A 33 -0.87 -7.96 -2.68
CA ARG A 33 -1.19 -8.12 -4.12
C ARG A 33 -1.68 -6.81 -4.74
N GLY A 34 -0.73 -5.97 -5.14
CA GLY A 34 -0.99 -4.75 -5.91
C GLY A 34 -1.25 -5.05 -7.37
N GLY A 35 -2.49 -5.42 -7.72
CA GLY A 35 -2.91 -5.65 -9.11
C GLY A 35 -3.61 -4.44 -9.73
N PRO A 36 -3.71 -4.37 -11.07
CA PRO A 36 -4.49 -3.35 -11.74
C PRO A 36 -5.99 -3.50 -11.39
N THR A 37 -6.61 -2.47 -10.83
CA THR A 37 -8.06 -2.43 -10.65
C THR A 37 -8.75 -2.08 -11.97
N PRO A 38 -9.81 -2.79 -12.39
CA PRO A 38 -10.60 -2.42 -13.57
C PRO A 38 -11.14 -0.99 -13.44
N TYR A 39 -10.98 -0.18 -14.49
CA TYR A 39 -11.48 1.19 -14.50
C TYR A 39 -13.00 1.19 -14.72
N GLY A 40 -13.76 1.48 -13.66
CA GLY A 40 -15.22 1.68 -13.69
C GLY A 40 -16.01 0.60 -12.97
N GLY A 41 -16.56 0.95 -11.79
CA GLY A 41 -17.57 0.15 -11.07
C GLY A 41 -17.33 0.16 -9.56
N GLY A 42 -18.21 0.83 -8.82
CA GLY A 42 -18.10 1.02 -7.36
C GLY A 42 -18.05 -0.27 -6.55
N SER A 43 -17.23 -0.28 -5.50
CA SER A 43 -17.19 -1.34 -4.50
C SER A 43 -18.46 -1.37 -3.66
N PRO A 44 -18.95 -2.56 -3.31
CA PRO A 44 -19.35 -2.76 -1.91
C PRO A 44 -19.04 -4.16 -1.36
N GLY A 45 -18.46 -4.19 -0.16
CA GLY A 45 -18.73 -5.26 0.81
C GLY A 45 -17.91 -6.56 0.70
N TYR A 46 -17.03 -6.73 1.68
CA TYR A 46 -16.70 -7.98 2.38
C TYR A 46 -17.48 -9.25 1.99
N TYR A 47 -16.79 -10.32 1.55
CA TYR A 47 -17.09 -11.72 1.92
C TYR A 47 -15.87 -12.60 1.59
N GLY A 48 -15.47 -13.45 2.55
CA GLY A 48 -14.55 -14.55 2.28
C GLY A 48 -15.18 -15.51 1.28
N GLY A 49 -14.44 -15.85 0.23
CA GLY A 49 -14.89 -16.76 -0.80
C GLY A 49 -13.81 -16.94 -1.85
N TYR A 50 -13.49 -18.19 -2.17
CA TYR A 50 -12.56 -18.56 -3.22
C TYR A 50 -13.15 -18.20 -4.60
N GLY A 51 -12.36 -17.53 -5.45
CA GLY A 51 -12.81 -16.99 -6.75
C GLY A 51 -13.43 -15.62 -6.52
N ASP A 52 -12.85 -14.51 -7.00
CA ASP A 52 -13.00 -14.05 -8.39
C ASP A 52 -11.81 -13.16 -8.80
N GLY A 53 -10.72 -13.74 -9.32
CA GLY A 53 -9.56 -12.97 -9.79
C GLY A 53 -8.60 -13.75 -10.69
N TRP A 54 -9.05 -14.88 -11.24
CA TRP A 54 -8.18 -15.95 -11.76
C TRP A 54 -7.53 -15.70 -13.13
N TRP A 55 -7.63 -14.49 -13.72
CA TRP A 55 -7.00 -14.20 -15.04
C TRP A 55 -6.37 -12.80 -15.20
N TRP A 56 -6.45 -11.89 -14.21
CA TRP A 56 -5.93 -10.52 -14.31
C TRP A 56 -4.80 -10.16 -13.32
N GLY A 57 -4.39 -11.08 -12.44
CA GLY A 57 -3.60 -10.73 -11.24
C GLY A 57 -2.18 -11.28 -11.12
N TRP A 58 -1.61 -11.92 -12.16
CA TRP A 58 -0.36 -12.71 -11.99
C TRP A 58 0.95 -12.09 -12.48
N TRP A 59 0.92 -10.92 -13.14
CA TRP A 59 2.11 -10.43 -13.87
C TRP A 59 2.43 -8.95 -13.67
N TYR A 60 1.64 -8.23 -12.87
CA TYR A 60 1.89 -6.83 -12.52
C TYR A 60 1.74 -6.63 -11.02
N THR A 61 2.78 -7.01 -10.28
CA THR A 61 2.87 -6.89 -8.83
C THR A 61 4.14 -6.14 -8.47
N PHE A 62 4.16 -5.51 -7.29
CA PHE A 62 5.41 -5.02 -6.70
C PHE A 62 6.40 -6.19 -6.52
N SER A 63 7.60 -6.05 -7.08
CA SER A 63 8.67 -7.05 -7.05
C SER A 63 9.27 -7.20 -5.65
N HIS A 64 9.26 -6.13 -4.86
CA HIS A 64 9.74 -6.14 -3.49
C HIS A 64 8.94 -5.19 -2.60
N THR A 65 8.78 -5.57 -1.34
CA THR A 65 8.10 -4.77 -0.31
C THR A 65 8.93 -4.77 0.96
N ASP A 66 9.15 -3.57 1.49
CA ASP A 66 9.91 -3.33 2.72
C ASP A 66 9.03 -2.51 3.68
N LEU A 67 8.57 -3.16 4.76
CA LEU A 67 7.79 -2.52 5.81
C LEU A 67 8.73 -2.13 6.94
N ARG A 68 8.90 -0.83 7.13
CA ARG A 68 9.70 -0.23 8.19
C ARG A 68 8.80 0.26 9.32
N ASP A 69 9.42 0.72 10.39
CA ASP A 69 8.73 1.29 11.54
C ASP A 69 7.98 2.59 11.16
N ASP A 70 8.59 3.43 10.33
CA ASP A 70 8.10 4.77 9.98
C ASP A 70 7.48 4.86 8.58
N ARG A 71 7.51 3.80 7.76
CA ARG A 71 7.03 3.82 6.37
C ARG A 71 6.84 2.44 5.75
N MET A 72 6.02 2.40 4.70
CA MET A 72 5.94 1.29 3.77
C MET A 72 6.64 1.65 2.45
N LEU A 73 7.55 0.80 1.98
CA LEU A 73 8.20 0.93 0.68
C LEU A 73 7.75 -0.19 -0.25
N LEU A 74 7.32 0.19 -1.45
CA LEU A 74 6.93 -0.74 -2.52
C LEU A 74 7.83 -0.51 -3.73
N PHE A 75 8.39 -1.59 -4.28
CA PHE A 75 9.26 -1.53 -5.45
C PHE A 75 8.64 -2.33 -6.58
N ALA A 76 8.68 -1.79 -7.79
CA ALA A 76 8.22 -2.46 -9.00
C ALA A 76 9.25 -2.28 -10.12
N ASP A 77 9.81 -3.38 -10.62
CA ASP A 77 10.77 -3.36 -11.73
C ASP A 77 10.12 -2.82 -13.01
N GLN A 78 8.84 -3.16 -13.22
CA GLN A 78 8.03 -2.64 -14.30
C GLN A 78 6.60 -2.39 -13.82
N LEU A 79 6.10 -1.19 -14.08
CA LEU A 79 4.74 -0.78 -13.76
C LEU A 79 4.10 -0.14 -15.01
N PRO A 80 3.43 -0.93 -15.86
CA PRO A 80 2.76 -0.40 -17.05
C PRO A 80 1.65 0.60 -16.72
N ALA A 81 1.08 1.22 -17.76
CA ALA A 81 -0.04 2.13 -17.56
C ALA A 81 -1.24 1.36 -16.96
N GLY A 82 -1.74 1.86 -15.83
CA GLY A 82 -2.83 1.23 -15.09
C GLY A 82 -3.08 1.91 -13.74
N VAL A 83 -4.15 1.53 -13.07
CA VAL A 83 -4.45 1.93 -11.69
C VAL A 83 -4.18 0.75 -10.78
N TYR A 84 -3.27 0.89 -9.83
CA TYR A 84 -2.84 -0.18 -8.93
C TYR A 84 -3.32 0.10 -7.51
N THR A 85 -3.86 -0.92 -6.85
CA THR A 85 -4.31 -0.81 -5.45
C THR A 85 -3.46 -1.71 -4.58
N TYR A 86 -2.75 -1.12 -3.61
CA TYR A 86 -1.97 -1.86 -2.62
C TYR A 86 -2.53 -1.61 -1.22
N SER A 87 -2.75 -2.69 -0.47
CA SER A 87 -3.28 -2.64 0.89
C SER A 87 -2.29 -3.27 1.87
N TYR A 88 -2.06 -2.58 2.99
CA TYR A 88 -1.33 -3.08 4.14
C TYR A 88 -2.04 -2.67 5.43
N THR A 89 -1.66 -3.28 6.55
CA THR A 89 -2.26 -3.00 7.86
C THR A 89 -1.31 -2.19 8.71
N ALA A 90 -1.82 -1.11 9.29
CA ALA A 90 -1.16 -0.36 10.34
C ALA A 90 -2.05 -0.34 11.59
N ARG A 91 -1.44 -0.38 12.77
CA ARG A 91 -2.11 -0.34 14.06
C ARG A 91 -1.90 1.04 14.68
N ALA A 92 -2.97 1.67 15.15
CA ALA A 92 -2.87 2.88 15.97
C ALA A 92 -2.45 2.48 17.39
N THR A 93 -1.34 3.03 17.88
CA THR A 93 -0.74 2.67 19.17
C THR A 93 -0.75 3.81 20.18
N THR A 94 -0.51 5.03 19.71
CA THR A 94 -0.37 6.21 20.60
C THR A 94 -1.51 7.19 20.36
N ILE A 95 -2.26 7.53 21.42
CA ILE A 95 -3.33 8.54 21.38
C ILE A 95 -2.73 9.92 21.12
N GLY A 96 -3.29 10.67 20.18
CA GLY A 96 -2.77 11.99 19.82
C GLY A 96 -3.16 12.46 18.43
N LYS A 97 -2.68 13.64 18.04
CA LYS A 97 -2.85 14.25 16.72
C LYS A 97 -1.54 14.24 15.97
N PHE A 98 -1.48 13.54 14.84
CA PHE A 98 -0.27 13.37 14.05
C PHE A 98 -0.46 13.91 12.63
N LEU A 99 0.65 14.32 12.02
CA LEU A 99 0.69 14.61 10.59
C LEU A 99 0.71 13.29 9.82
N LEU A 100 -0.06 13.20 8.76
CA LEU A 100 0.03 12.16 7.74
C LEU A 100 0.82 12.74 6.57
N PRO A 101 2.10 12.36 6.40
CA PRO A 101 2.89 12.79 5.26
C PRO A 101 2.26 12.28 3.94
N PRO A 102 2.49 12.96 2.82
CA PRO A 102 1.99 12.50 1.54
C PRO A 102 2.76 11.25 1.07
N VAL A 103 2.04 10.30 0.48
CA VAL A 103 2.63 9.20 -0.29
C VAL A 103 3.37 9.77 -1.48
N LYS A 104 4.54 9.24 -1.82
CA LYS A 104 5.32 9.62 -2.98
C LYS A 104 5.58 8.39 -3.86
N ALA A 105 5.42 8.52 -5.17
CA ALA A 105 5.83 7.52 -6.13
C ALA A 105 6.80 8.15 -7.13
N GLU A 106 7.93 7.50 -7.41
CA GLU A 106 8.93 8.00 -8.37
C GLU A 106 9.65 6.87 -9.09
N GLU A 107 10.18 7.15 -10.29
CA GLU A 107 11.14 6.26 -10.94
C GLU A 107 12.51 6.41 -10.28
N MET A 108 13.09 5.31 -9.82
CA MET A 108 14.33 5.29 -9.03
C MET A 108 15.53 5.89 -9.77
N TYR A 109 15.53 5.80 -11.11
CA TYR A 109 16.63 6.24 -11.96
C TYR A 109 16.27 7.43 -12.86
N GLU A 110 15.04 7.92 -12.79
CA GLU A 110 14.55 9.12 -13.49
C GLU A 110 13.68 9.94 -12.50
N PRO A 111 14.29 10.53 -11.45
CA PRO A 111 13.56 11.12 -10.31
C PRO A 111 12.71 12.35 -10.69
N GLU A 112 12.93 12.94 -11.87
CA GLU A 112 12.05 13.95 -12.45
C GLU A 112 10.63 13.43 -12.75
N ARG A 113 10.46 12.10 -12.85
CA ARG A 113 9.16 11.44 -12.97
C ARG A 113 8.68 10.98 -11.61
N PHE A 114 7.91 11.85 -10.98
CA PHE A 114 7.30 11.56 -9.69
C PHE A 114 5.85 12.03 -9.63
N GLY A 115 5.12 11.46 -8.68
CA GLY A 115 3.82 11.91 -8.23
C GLY A 115 3.76 11.83 -6.71
N HIS A 116 2.90 12.65 -6.10
CA HIS A 116 2.70 12.61 -4.66
C HIS A 116 1.23 12.81 -4.32
N GLY A 117 0.81 12.20 -3.21
CA GLY A 117 -0.51 12.38 -2.64
C GLY A 117 -0.64 13.70 -1.89
N SER A 118 -1.81 13.91 -1.31
CA SER A 118 -2.05 14.99 -0.37
C SER A 118 -1.53 14.62 1.02
N SER A 119 -1.04 15.62 1.75
CA SER A 119 -0.80 15.50 3.19
C SER A 119 -2.10 15.68 3.97
N SER A 120 -2.23 15.04 5.12
CA SER A 120 -3.39 15.21 6.00
C SER A 120 -2.99 15.20 7.49
N ARG A 121 -3.98 15.17 8.37
CA ARG A 121 -3.82 14.93 9.81
C ARG A 121 -4.68 13.75 10.22
N VAL A 122 -4.16 12.95 11.14
CA VAL A 122 -4.89 11.84 11.75
C VAL A 122 -4.96 12.07 13.26
N THR A 123 -6.09 11.69 13.86
CA THR A 123 -6.28 11.73 15.31
C THR A 123 -6.54 10.31 15.79
N VAL A 124 -5.72 9.83 16.73
CA VAL A 124 -5.94 8.58 17.44
C VAL A 124 -6.64 8.90 18.75
N ILE A 125 -7.77 8.24 18.99
CA ILE A 125 -8.60 8.35 20.18
C ILE A 125 -8.71 6.97 20.86
N GLU A 126 -9.15 6.95 22.11
CA GLU A 126 -9.46 5.73 22.86
C GLU A 126 -10.68 4.97 22.28
#